data_AF-A0A7S2QJE5-F1
#
_entry.id   AF-A0A7S2QJE5-F1
#
_cell.length_a   1.000
_cell.length_b   1.000
_cell.length_c   1.000
_cell.angle_alpha   90.00
_cell.angle_beta   90.00
_cell.angle_gamma   90.00
#
_symmetry.space_group_name_H-M   'P 1'
#
loop_
_entity.id
_entity.type
_entity.pdbx_description
1 polymer ?
#
loop_
_entity_poly.entity_id
_entity_poly.type
_entity_poly.pdbx_seq_one_letter_code
_entity_poly.pdbx_strand_id
1 'polypeptide(L)'
;EPEVDVGLTPLVAEDPRGCFERYAQRLPEHWAGAHEKAWAQLQARAAEKMAGAHVGKLELFWILRPGTAASPEAADGLVGFQFVQGCAANFARILHLSVVDDTAASGDEGKATQELLPSAVLEVRRLVFGVLPVDAVRAVVPVGEDDGGRMYVEEDVEAAYQRCGFRWFQLTQQVRRTKSSLLHKGKSKLQCRFLVLNTHRAPSDPRAPPSSIPRMPSLLLKDDYDPRSPGVPSADASGSPEPAGFTTF
;
A
#
# COMPACT_ATOMS: atom_id res chain seq x y z
N GLU A 1 14.68 -6.08 19.98
CA GLU A 1 13.75 -5.01 19.56
C GLU A 1 14.52 -4.03 18.66
N PRO A 2 13.87 -3.24 17.79
CA PRO A 2 14.56 -2.17 17.08
C PRO A 2 15.05 -1.10 18.05
N GLU A 3 16.17 -0.46 17.69
CA GLU A 3 17.03 0.27 18.63
C GLU A 3 16.98 1.79 18.44
N VAL A 4 16.40 2.26 17.33
CA VAL A 4 16.32 3.69 16.99
C VAL A 4 14.92 4.22 17.21
N ASP A 5 14.80 5.32 17.96
CA ASP A 5 13.53 5.99 18.14
C ASP A 5 13.14 6.75 16.86
N VAL A 6 11.95 6.45 16.33
CA VAL A 6 11.40 7.09 15.14
C VAL A 6 9.91 7.33 15.30
N GLY A 7 9.41 8.40 14.69
CA GLY A 7 8.00 8.75 14.62
C GLY A 7 7.50 8.80 13.18
N LEU A 8 6.19 8.64 13.03
CA LEU A 8 5.48 8.77 11.75
C LEU A 8 4.62 10.02 11.75
N THR A 9 4.81 10.88 10.76
CA THR A 9 4.02 12.11 10.58
C THR A 9 3.36 12.09 9.20
N PRO A 10 2.04 12.34 9.08
CA PRO A 10 1.37 12.38 7.78
C PRO A 10 2.03 13.37 6.83
N LEU A 11 2.19 12.98 5.57
CA LEU A 11 2.59 13.90 4.50
C LEU A 11 1.37 14.74 4.13
N VAL A 12 1.30 15.95 4.70
CA VAL A 12 0.29 16.96 4.36
C VAL A 12 0.95 18.01 3.46
N ALA A 13 0.70 17.93 2.16
CA ALA A 13 1.23 18.87 1.18
C ALA A 13 0.23 19.09 0.04
N GLU A 14 0.23 20.30 -0.52
CA GLU A 14 -0.55 20.62 -1.73
C GLU A 14 -0.04 19.84 -2.95
N ASP A 15 1.27 19.58 -2.99
CA ASP A 15 1.92 18.78 -4.03
C ASP A 15 2.67 17.56 -3.43
N PRO A 16 1.95 16.45 -3.17
CA PRO A 16 2.55 15.21 -2.68
C PRO A 16 3.56 14.61 -3.67
N ARG A 17 3.36 14.83 -4.97
CA ARG A 17 4.25 14.34 -6.03
C ARG A 17 5.61 15.03 -5.94
N GLY A 18 5.64 16.35 -5.89
CA GLY A 18 6.88 17.11 -5.77
C GLY A 18 7.62 16.85 -4.45
N CYS A 19 6.90 16.55 -3.37
CA CYS A 19 7.52 16.08 -2.12
C CYS A 19 8.16 14.69 -2.29
N PHE A 20 7.43 13.73 -2.87
CA PHE A 20 7.96 12.39 -3.12
C PHE A 20 9.19 12.42 -4.04
N GLU A 21 9.12 13.14 -5.15
CA GLU A 21 10.21 13.19 -6.15
C GLU A 21 11.47 13.83 -5.55
N ARG A 22 11.35 14.89 -4.74
CA ARG A 22 12.50 15.49 -4.02
C ARG A 22 13.08 14.54 -2.97
N TYR A 23 12.24 13.85 -2.21
CA TYR A 23 12.69 12.85 -1.25
C TYR A 23 13.41 11.68 -1.96
N ALA A 24 12.85 11.18 -3.06
CA ALA A 24 13.38 10.03 -3.79
C ALA A 24 14.78 10.28 -4.39
N GLN A 25 15.15 11.55 -4.64
CA GLN A 25 16.50 11.93 -5.07
C GLN A 25 17.57 11.68 -3.99
N ARG A 26 17.18 11.59 -2.72
CA ARG A 26 18.09 11.27 -1.60
C ARG A 26 18.32 9.77 -1.42
N LEU A 27 17.53 8.92 -2.08
CA LEU A 27 17.66 7.47 -1.91
C LEU A 27 18.91 6.96 -2.64
N PRO A 28 19.74 6.11 -1.99
CA PRO A 28 20.98 5.60 -2.57
C PRO A 28 20.78 4.96 -3.95
N GLU A 29 21.74 5.14 -4.86
CA GLU A 29 21.61 4.63 -6.23
C GLU A 29 21.56 3.10 -6.30
N HIS A 30 22.28 2.39 -5.42
CA HIS A 30 22.23 0.93 -5.35
C HIS A 30 20.82 0.40 -5.03
N TRP A 31 19.92 1.25 -4.51
CA TRP A 31 18.52 0.92 -4.22
C TRP A 31 17.59 1.14 -5.41
N ALA A 32 18.09 1.64 -6.56
CA ALA A 32 17.27 1.97 -7.73
C ALA A 32 16.54 0.76 -8.33
N GLY A 33 17.07 -0.46 -8.16
CA GLY A 33 16.40 -1.70 -8.57
C GLY A 33 15.35 -2.19 -7.55
N ALA A 34 15.60 -1.97 -6.26
CA ALA A 34 14.79 -2.51 -5.16
C ALA A 34 13.75 -1.52 -4.61
N HIS A 35 13.78 -0.24 -5.01
CA HIS A 35 12.84 0.77 -4.55
C HIS A 35 12.13 1.48 -5.68
N GLU A 36 10.84 1.76 -5.43
CA GLU A 36 10.07 2.62 -6.30
C GLU A 36 10.51 4.08 -6.13
N LYS A 37 11.30 4.59 -7.08
CA LYS A 37 11.72 6.00 -7.11
C LYS A 37 10.82 6.88 -7.98
N ALA A 38 9.91 6.29 -8.76
CA ALA A 38 9.06 7.00 -9.70
C ALA A 38 7.62 7.11 -9.19
N TRP A 39 7.12 8.34 -9.03
CA TRP A 39 5.76 8.61 -8.58
C TRP A 39 4.70 7.90 -9.43
N ALA A 40 4.89 7.92 -10.75
CA ALA A 40 3.95 7.29 -11.68
C ALA A 40 3.82 5.78 -11.46
N GLN A 41 4.91 5.10 -11.11
CA GLN A 41 4.87 3.67 -10.81
C GLN A 41 4.13 3.44 -9.48
N LEU A 42 4.37 4.28 -8.46
CA LEU A 42 3.73 4.15 -7.15
C LEU A 42 2.22 4.34 -7.26
N GLN A 43 1.80 5.32 -8.05
CA GLN A 43 0.39 5.54 -8.37
C GLN A 43 -0.21 4.39 -9.19
N ALA A 44 0.53 3.86 -10.18
CA ALA A 44 0.06 2.70 -10.94
C ALA A 44 -0.18 1.49 -10.04
N ARG A 45 0.71 1.21 -9.08
CA ARG A 45 0.53 0.17 -8.06
C ARG A 45 -0.63 0.46 -7.11
N ALA A 46 -0.73 1.69 -6.64
CA ALA A 46 -1.84 2.12 -5.79
C ALA A 46 -3.20 1.96 -6.49
N ALA A 47 -3.23 2.11 -7.82
CA ALA A 47 -4.41 1.93 -8.66
C ALA A 47 -4.71 0.46 -9.03
N GLU A 48 -3.83 -0.49 -8.70
CA GLU A 48 -4.07 -1.92 -8.96
C GLU A 48 -5.33 -2.39 -8.23
N LYS A 49 -6.32 -2.82 -9.01
CA LYS A 49 -7.57 -3.38 -8.50
C LYS A 49 -7.32 -4.78 -7.96
N MET A 50 -7.75 -5.01 -6.73
CA MET A 50 -7.78 -6.35 -6.13
C MET A 50 -9.19 -6.91 -6.30
N ALA A 51 -9.31 -8.05 -7.00
CA ALA A 51 -10.61 -8.67 -7.26
C ALA A 51 -11.35 -8.95 -5.95
N GLY A 52 -12.58 -8.45 -5.84
CA GLY A 52 -13.41 -8.60 -4.64
C GLY A 52 -12.91 -7.83 -3.41
N ALA A 53 -12.12 -6.77 -3.59
CA ALA A 53 -11.71 -5.92 -2.49
C ALA A 53 -11.92 -4.44 -2.79
N HIS A 54 -12.24 -3.68 -1.74
CA HIS A 54 -12.22 -2.23 -1.78
C HIS A 54 -10.85 -1.75 -1.30
N VAL A 55 -10.17 -0.96 -2.12
CA VAL A 55 -8.83 -0.43 -1.84
C VAL A 55 -8.95 1.06 -1.53
N GLY A 56 -8.47 1.46 -0.36
CA GLY A 56 -8.45 2.84 0.08
C GLY A 56 -7.42 3.70 -0.66
N LYS A 57 -7.40 5.00 -0.33
CA LYS A 57 -6.41 5.94 -0.86
C LYS A 57 -5.01 5.57 -0.37
N LEU A 58 -4.01 5.89 -1.19
CA LEU A 58 -2.60 5.82 -0.76
C LEU A 58 -2.35 6.91 0.27
N GLU A 59 -1.96 6.50 1.47
CA GLU A 59 -1.56 7.39 2.56
C GLU A 59 -0.04 7.39 2.65
N LEU A 60 0.54 8.59 2.81
CA LEU A 60 1.97 8.81 2.88
C LEU A 60 2.34 9.40 4.23
N PHE A 61 3.41 8.91 4.84
CA PHE A 61 3.94 9.41 6.11
C PHE A 61 5.45 9.55 6.04
N TRP A 62 5.96 10.66 6.57
CA TRP A 62 7.37 10.84 6.85
C TRP A 62 7.78 10.00 8.04
N ILE A 63 8.94 9.33 7.93
CA ILE A 63 9.63 8.70 9.03
C ILE A 63 10.68 9.70 9.53
N LEU A 64 10.64 10.00 10.83
CA LEU A 64 11.44 11.07 11.44
C LEU A 64 12.08 10.58 12.73
N ARG A 65 13.37 10.84 12.93
CA ARG A 65 13.99 10.80 14.25
C ARG A 65 13.56 12.01 15.09
N PRO A 66 13.66 11.94 16.42
CA PRO A 66 13.39 13.07 17.29
C PRO A 66 14.18 14.32 16.88
N GLY A 67 13.47 15.43 16.66
CA GLY A 67 14.06 16.70 16.24
C GLY A 67 14.20 16.91 14.73
N THR A 68 13.93 15.90 13.90
CA THR A 68 13.92 16.04 12.44
C THR A 68 12.66 16.75 11.95
N ALA A 69 12.81 17.66 10.98
CA ALA A 69 11.68 18.35 10.35
C ALA A 69 10.90 17.44 9.38
N ALA A 70 9.58 17.57 9.34
CA ALA A 70 8.71 16.85 8.41
C ALA A 70 8.75 17.46 6.98
N SER A 71 9.87 17.29 6.29
CA SER A 71 10.08 17.80 4.92
C SER A 71 10.79 16.77 4.04
N PRO A 72 10.67 16.87 2.70
CA PRO A 72 11.36 15.93 1.80
C PRO A 72 12.89 16.01 1.88
N GLU A 73 13.44 17.17 2.25
CA GLU A 73 14.89 17.38 2.42
C GLU A 73 15.43 16.84 3.74
N ALA A 74 14.60 16.80 4.79
CA ALA A 74 15.04 16.46 6.14
C ALA A 74 14.61 15.06 6.59
N ALA A 75 13.47 14.54 6.10
CA ALA A 75 12.90 13.30 6.61
C ALA A 75 13.87 12.12 6.49
N ASP A 76 13.93 11.28 7.53
CA ASP A 76 14.79 10.11 7.58
C ASP A 76 14.24 8.95 6.73
N GLY A 77 12.95 8.97 6.41
CA GLY A 77 12.33 8.00 5.54
C GLY A 77 10.94 8.39 5.06
N LEU A 78 10.37 7.54 4.21
CA LEU A 78 8.99 7.66 3.73
C LEU A 78 8.33 6.28 3.73
N VAL A 79 7.07 6.24 4.15
CA VAL A 79 6.20 5.08 3.99
C VAL A 79 4.94 5.48 3.22
N GLY A 80 4.50 4.59 2.33
CA GLY A 80 3.22 4.66 1.64
C GLY A 80 2.45 3.36 1.79
N PHE A 81 1.23 3.44 2.33
CA PHE A 81 0.37 2.26 2.48
C PHE A 81 -1.10 2.56 2.13
N GLN A 82 -1.86 1.49 1.90
CA GLN A 82 -3.30 1.54 1.65
C GLN A 82 -4.02 0.57 2.59
N PHE A 83 -5.20 0.98 3.07
CA PHE A 83 -6.15 0.04 3.64
C PHE A 83 -6.83 -0.79 2.55
N VAL A 84 -6.95 -2.10 2.75
CA VAL A 84 -7.67 -3.00 1.84
C VAL A 84 -8.74 -3.75 2.62
N GLN A 85 -9.99 -3.52 2.23
CA GLN A 85 -11.14 -4.27 2.70
C GLN A 85 -11.39 -5.44 1.75
N GLY A 86 -10.89 -6.62 2.11
CA GLY A 86 -11.12 -7.85 1.35
C GLY A 86 -12.37 -8.59 1.82
N CYS A 87 -12.88 -9.51 0.98
CA CYS A 87 -14.00 -10.39 1.32
C CYS A 87 -13.77 -11.24 2.57
N ALA A 88 -12.52 -11.66 2.83
CA ALA A 88 -12.19 -12.59 3.92
C ALA A 88 -11.52 -11.91 5.12
N ALA A 89 -10.75 -10.85 4.87
CA ALA A 89 -10.02 -10.12 5.90
C ALA A 89 -9.67 -8.71 5.42
N ASN A 90 -9.60 -7.80 6.37
CA ASN A 90 -9.04 -6.48 6.16
C ASN A 90 -7.52 -6.54 6.38
N PHE A 91 -6.75 -5.91 5.50
CA PHE A 91 -5.30 -5.80 5.67
C PHE A 91 -4.80 -4.44 5.22
N ALA A 92 -3.65 -4.03 5.72
CA ALA A 92 -2.93 -2.90 5.16
C ALA A 92 -1.91 -3.40 4.13
N ARG A 93 -1.76 -2.67 3.03
CA ARG A 93 -0.79 -2.93 1.97
C ARG A 93 0.24 -1.81 1.96
N ILE A 94 1.46 -2.09 2.41
CA ILE A 94 2.62 -1.20 2.27
C ILE A 94 3.11 -1.33 0.82
N LEU A 95 3.10 -0.21 0.09
CA LEU A 95 3.55 -0.12 -1.30
C LEU A 95 4.94 0.49 -1.43
N HIS A 96 5.31 1.33 -0.46
CA HIS A 96 6.60 1.98 -0.40
C HIS A 96 7.03 2.08 1.05
N LEU A 97 8.28 1.72 1.34
CA LEU A 97 8.93 2.00 2.61
C LEU A 97 10.42 2.10 2.32
N SER A 98 11.00 3.26 2.60
CA SER A 98 12.44 3.50 2.45
C SER A 98 12.95 4.43 3.53
N VAL A 99 14.25 4.33 3.79
CA VAL A 99 14.99 5.22 4.67
C VAL A 99 16.16 5.83 3.89
N VAL A 100 16.58 7.03 4.28
CA VAL A 100 17.73 7.71 3.68
C VAL A 100 18.99 7.32 4.44
N ASP A 101 20.04 7.04 3.69
CA ASP A 101 21.36 6.76 4.24
C ASP A 101 22.24 8.02 4.16
N ASP A 102 22.12 8.90 5.16
CA ASP A 102 22.90 10.15 5.22
C ASP A 102 24.37 9.89 5.70
N THR A 103 24.78 8.64 5.95
CA THR A 103 26.16 8.29 6.38
C THR A 103 27.15 8.15 5.23
N ALA A 104 26.77 8.54 4.00
CA ALA A 104 27.69 8.60 2.86
C ALA A 104 28.98 9.40 3.13
N ALA A 105 28.98 10.29 4.13
CA ALA A 105 30.16 11.04 4.57
C ALA A 105 31.13 10.24 5.48
N SER A 106 30.69 9.16 6.13
CA SER A 106 31.50 8.40 7.11
C SER A 106 32.10 7.10 6.55
N GLY A 107 31.84 6.75 5.28
CA GLY A 107 32.34 5.52 4.66
C GLY A 107 31.72 4.24 5.22
N ASP A 108 30.62 4.36 5.97
CA ASP A 108 29.90 3.27 6.64
C ASP A 108 28.53 3.14 5.93
N GLU A 109 28.57 2.86 4.62
CA GLU A 109 27.38 2.67 3.78
C GLU A 109 26.56 1.48 4.27
N GLY A 110 25.24 1.63 4.38
CA GLY A 110 24.31 0.57 4.77
C GLY A 110 24.02 0.47 6.27
N LYS A 111 24.84 1.07 7.14
CA LYS A 111 24.62 1.02 8.58
C LYS A 111 23.34 1.74 9.03
N ALA A 112 23.08 2.92 8.46
CA ALA A 112 21.84 3.64 8.77
C ALA A 112 20.62 2.82 8.36
N THR A 113 20.68 2.11 7.22
CA THR A 113 19.62 1.19 6.82
C THR A 113 19.45 0.06 7.83
N GLN A 114 20.53 -0.64 8.19
CA GLN A 114 20.48 -1.79 9.10
C GLN A 114 19.89 -1.44 10.47
N GLU A 115 20.11 -0.21 10.95
CA GLU A 115 19.62 0.27 12.25
C GLU A 115 18.22 0.91 12.15
N LEU A 116 17.99 1.75 11.14
CA LEU A 116 16.79 2.58 11.02
C LEU A 116 15.63 1.83 10.36
N LEU A 117 15.89 1.02 9.34
CA LEU A 117 14.83 0.34 8.57
C LEU A 117 13.99 -0.60 9.45
N PRO A 118 14.58 -1.46 10.33
CA PRO A 118 13.78 -2.28 11.23
C PRO A 118 12.92 -1.45 12.19
N SER A 119 13.46 -0.32 12.65
CA SER A 119 12.75 0.63 13.53
C SER A 119 11.55 1.24 12.81
N ALA A 120 11.74 1.70 11.57
CA ALA A 120 10.67 2.19 10.71
C ALA A 120 9.60 1.13 10.42
N VAL A 121 10.00 -0.10 10.06
CA VAL A 121 9.06 -1.21 9.81
C VAL A 121 8.22 -1.51 11.04
N LEU A 122 8.81 -1.52 12.24
CA LEU A 122 8.06 -1.73 13.47
C LEU A 122 7.08 -0.59 13.77
N GLU A 123 7.49 0.66 13.59
CA GLU A 123 6.61 1.80 13.83
C GLU A 123 5.44 1.85 12.83
N VAL A 124 5.69 1.52 11.57
CA VAL A 124 4.61 1.38 10.57
C VAL A 124 3.64 0.29 10.99
N ARG A 125 4.14 -0.87 11.45
CA ARG A 125 3.31 -1.96 11.97
C ARG A 125 2.48 -1.50 13.17
N ARG A 126 3.09 -0.81 14.14
CA ARG A 126 2.42 -0.29 15.34
C ARG A 126 1.32 0.71 14.98
N LEU A 127 1.63 1.67 14.10
CA LEU A 127 0.66 2.64 13.60
C LEU A 127 -0.52 1.92 12.94
N VAL A 128 -0.24 1.11 11.92
CA VAL A 128 -1.28 0.42 11.14
C VAL A 128 -2.18 -0.43 12.02
N PHE A 129 -1.61 -1.23 12.93
CA PHE A 129 -2.42 -2.05 13.82
C PHE A 129 -3.16 -1.23 14.88
N GLY A 130 -2.60 -0.10 15.33
CA GLY A 130 -3.24 0.78 16.30
C GLY A 130 -4.41 1.58 15.73
N VAL A 131 -4.33 1.98 14.45
CA VAL A 131 -5.30 2.91 13.86
C VAL A 131 -6.28 2.26 12.88
N LEU A 132 -5.91 1.12 12.27
CA LEU A 132 -6.77 0.45 11.28
C LEU A 132 -7.37 -0.85 11.82
N PRO A 133 -8.63 -1.16 11.46
CA PRO A 133 -9.28 -2.43 11.79
C PRO A 133 -8.81 -3.52 10.82
N VAL A 134 -7.51 -3.84 10.87
CA VAL A 134 -6.84 -4.83 10.01
C VAL A 134 -6.32 -6.02 10.82
N ASP A 135 -6.35 -7.20 10.20
CA ASP A 135 -5.85 -8.46 10.79
C ASP A 135 -4.41 -8.78 10.38
N ALA A 136 -3.93 -8.12 9.31
CA ALA A 136 -2.61 -8.34 8.75
C ALA A 136 -2.04 -7.09 8.08
N VAL A 137 -0.71 -7.06 7.97
CA VAL A 137 0.03 -6.08 7.17
C VAL A 137 0.82 -6.83 6.09
N ARG A 138 0.68 -6.38 4.85
CA ARG A 138 1.35 -6.94 3.68
C ARG A 138 2.28 -5.89 3.09
N ALA A 139 3.57 -6.19 3.00
CA ALA A 139 4.54 -5.32 2.34
C ALA A 139 4.85 -5.84 0.94
N VAL A 140 4.72 -4.96 -0.05
CA VAL A 140 5.16 -5.21 -1.43
C VAL A 140 6.58 -4.69 -1.54
N VAL A 141 7.54 -5.61 -1.60
CA VAL A 141 8.97 -5.27 -1.72
C VAL A 141 9.39 -5.44 -3.17
N PRO A 142 9.89 -4.39 -3.84
CA PRO A 142 10.40 -4.52 -5.20
C PRO A 142 11.63 -5.44 -5.25
N VAL A 143 11.82 -6.06 -6.40
CA VAL A 143 12.83 -7.09 -6.64
C VAL A 143 13.81 -6.56 -7.69
N GLY A 144 15.09 -6.58 -7.36
CA GLY A 144 16.18 -6.32 -8.30
C GLY A 144 16.40 -7.51 -9.23
N GLU A 145 17.08 -7.26 -10.35
CA GLU A 145 17.49 -8.30 -11.31
C GLU A 145 19.02 -8.20 -11.44
N ASP A 146 19.74 -9.30 -11.16
CA ASP A 146 21.19 -9.35 -11.34
C ASP A 146 21.57 -9.44 -12.84
N ASP A 147 22.86 -9.30 -13.16
CA ASP A 147 23.35 -9.40 -14.55
C ASP A 147 23.02 -10.76 -15.22
N GLY A 148 22.73 -11.78 -14.41
CA GLY A 148 22.30 -13.11 -14.85
C GLY A 148 20.79 -13.26 -15.03
N GLY A 149 20.00 -12.20 -14.85
CA GLY A 149 18.55 -12.23 -14.92
C GLY A 149 17.88 -12.91 -13.72
N ARG A 150 18.61 -13.11 -12.62
CA ARG A 150 18.06 -13.66 -11.38
C ARG A 150 17.50 -12.53 -10.54
N MET A 151 16.29 -12.77 -10.08
CA MET A 151 15.57 -11.89 -9.19
C MET A 151 16.13 -11.98 -7.77
N TYR A 152 16.38 -10.84 -7.13
CA TYR A 152 16.82 -10.77 -5.74
C TYR A 152 16.13 -9.64 -4.97
N VAL A 153 16.08 -9.77 -3.65
CA VAL A 153 15.72 -8.69 -2.73
C VAL A 153 16.98 -8.34 -1.96
N GLU A 154 17.18 -7.05 -1.68
CA GLU A 154 18.31 -6.59 -0.88
C GLU A 154 18.28 -7.28 0.50
N GLU A 155 19.42 -7.85 0.90
CA GLU A 155 19.53 -8.66 2.12
C GLU A 155 19.14 -7.86 3.37
N ASP A 156 19.58 -6.60 3.46
CA ASP A 156 19.25 -5.70 4.57
C ASP A 156 17.74 -5.41 4.66
N VAL A 157 17.08 -5.31 3.50
CA VAL A 157 15.63 -5.09 3.44
C VAL A 157 14.91 -6.34 3.92
N GLU A 158 15.28 -7.51 3.40
CA GLU A 158 14.71 -8.79 3.84
C GLU A 158 14.91 -9.00 5.35
N ALA A 159 16.13 -8.80 5.85
CA ALA A 159 16.48 -8.96 7.25
C ALA A 159 15.69 -8.01 8.16
N ALA A 160 15.51 -6.74 7.75
CA ALA A 160 14.72 -5.77 8.50
C ALA A 160 13.26 -6.22 8.68
N TYR A 161 12.61 -6.64 7.60
CA TYR A 161 11.24 -7.14 7.67
C TYR A 161 11.13 -8.42 8.52
N GLN A 162 12.06 -9.37 8.36
CA GLN A 162 12.07 -10.61 9.14
C GLN A 162 12.25 -10.34 10.64
N ARG A 163 13.15 -9.41 11.03
CA ARG A 163 13.34 -8.96 12.42
C ARG A 163 12.05 -8.39 13.02
N CYS A 164 11.20 -7.80 12.20
CA CYS A 164 9.89 -7.27 12.57
C CYS A 164 8.75 -8.29 12.46
N GLY A 165 9.06 -9.57 12.27
CA GLY A 165 8.08 -10.66 12.26
C GLY A 165 7.28 -10.79 10.96
N PHE A 166 7.72 -10.16 9.88
CA PHE A 166 7.20 -10.44 8.55
C PHE A 166 7.79 -11.75 8.04
N ARG A 167 6.97 -12.49 7.28
CA ARG A 167 7.37 -13.75 6.66
C ARG A 167 7.05 -13.72 5.18
N TRP A 168 7.87 -14.41 4.41
CA TRP A 168 7.58 -14.66 3.01
C TRP A 168 6.26 -15.40 2.89
N PHE A 169 5.38 -14.84 2.08
CA PHE A 169 4.24 -15.60 1.61
C PHE A 169 4.57 -16.07 0.20
N GLN A 170 4.76 -17.38 0.04
CA GLN A 170 4.89 -17.96 -1.29
C GLN A 170 3.54 -17.74 -2.00
N LEU A 171 3.50 -16.81 -2.95
CA LEU A 171 2.42 -16.72 -3.93
C LEU A 171 2.48 -17.97 -4.81
N THR A 172 2.00 -19.10 -4.30
CA THR A 172 1.51 -20.19 -5.13
C THR A 172 0.18 -19.75 -5.75
N GLN A 173 0.23 -18.67 -6.53
CA GLN A 173 -0.68 -18.63 -7.67
C GLN A 173 -0.23 -19.79 -8.56
N GLN A 174 -0.85 -20.96 -8.38
CA GLN A 174 -1.27 -21.67 -9.57
C GLN A 174 -2.15 -20.68 -10.34
N VAL A 175 -1.52 -19.83 -11.15
CA VAL A 175 -2.14 -19.33 -12.36
C VAL A 175 -2.36 -20.58 -13.19
N ARG A 176 -3.39 -21.36 -12.83
CA ARG A 176 -4.03 -22.24 -13.79
C ARG A 176 -4.49 -21.27 -14.86
N ARG A 177 -3.67 -21.17 -15.91
CA ARG A 177 -4.04 -20.60 -17.20
C ARG A 177 -5.32 -21.31 -17.61
N THR A 178 -6.47 -20.79 -17.22
CA THR A 178 -7.70 -21.03 -17.91
C THR A 178 -7.50 -20.39 -19.29
N LYS A 179 -7.07 -21.24 -20.22
CA LYS A 179 -7.15 -21.08 -21.68
C LYS A 179 -6.32 -19.93 -22.28
N SER A 180 -5.01 -20.13 -22.35
CA SER A 180 -4.17 -19.50 -23.40
C SER A 180 -3.76 -20.48 -24.50
N SER A 181 -4.52 -21.56 -24.72
CA SER A 181 -4.28 -22.52 -25.81
C SER A 181 -5.03 -22.19 -27.11
N LEU A 182 -5.71 -21.04 -27.20
CA LEU A 182 -6.52 -20.72 -28.39
C LEU A 182 -6.14 -19.44 -29.13
N LEU A 183 -5.18 -18.65 -28.65
CA LEU A 183 -4.67 -17.51 -29.42
C LEU A 183 -3.16 -17.44 -29.30
N HIS A 184 -2.49 -17.99 -30.33
CA HIS A 184 -1.15 -17.57 -30.69
C HIS A 184 -1.13 -16.06 -30.92
N LYS A 185 -0.58 -15.29 -29.98
CA LYS A 185 0.26 -14.10 -30.21
C LYS A 185 0.69 -13.50 -28.86
N GLY A 186 2.01 -13.39 -28.68
CA GLY A 186 2.63 -12.68 -27.56
C GLY A 186 2.88 -13.55 -26.33
N LYS A 187 4.11 -14.07 -26.18
CA LYS A 187 4.62 -14.43 -24.85
C LYS A 187 4.85 -13.12 -24.09
N SER A 188 3.83 -12.54 -23.48
CA SER A 188 4.06 -11.51 -22.46
C SER A 188 4.70 -12.22 -21.27
N LYS A 189 6.03 -12.13 -21.14
CA LYS A 189 6.71 -12.44 -19.88
C LYS A 189 6.11 -11.50 -18.84
N LEU A 190 5.32 -12.01 -17.92
CA LEU A 190 4.97 -11.28 -16.71
C LEU A 190 6.27 -11.17 -15.92
N GLN A 191 6.90 -10.00 -15.95
CA GLN A 191 8.07 -9.71 -15.14
C GLN A 191 7.54 -9.47 -13.72
N CYS A 192 7.62 -10.50 -12.88
CA CYS A 192 7.31 -10.36 -11.46
C CYS A 192 8.41 -9.48 -10.85
N ARG A 193 8.12 -8.21 -10.57
CA ARG A 193 9.12 -7.23 -10.07
C ARG A 193 9.02 -6.98 -8.57
N PHE A 194 8.29 -7.83 -7.85
CA PHE A 194 8.07 -7.64 -6.43
C PHE A 194 7.76 -8.96 -5.73
N LEU A 195 8.02 -9.00 -4.44
CA LEU A 195 7.60 -10.06 -3.52
C LEU A 195 6.69 -9.48 -2.44
N VAL A 196 5.88 -10.35 -1.82
CA VAL A 196 4.96 -9.97 -0.76
C VAL A 196 5.37 -10.63 0.56
N LEU A 197 5.67 -9.79 1.53
CA LEU A 197 5.89 -10.17 2.92
C LEU A 197 4.61 -9.92 3.71
N ASN A 198 4.26 -10.82 4.62
CA ASN A 198 3.05 -10.71 5.42
C ASN A 198 3.37 -10.88 6.92
N THR A 199 2.68 -10.11 7.75
CA THR A 199 2.63 -10.36 9.19
C THR A 199 1.20 -10.25 9.69
N HIS A 200 0.83 -11.16 10.59
CA HIS A 200 -0.45 -11.10 11.29
C HIS A 200 -0.30 -10.31 12.58
N ARG A 201 -1.42 -9.75 13.05
CA ARG A 201 -1.46 -9.12 14.36
C ARG A 201 -1.01 -10.12 15.43
N ALA A 202 0.00 -9.74 16.20
CA ALA A 202 0.51 -10.48 17.34
C ALA A 202 -0.08 -9.93 18.64
N PRO A 203 -0.02 -10.68 19.75
CA PRO A 203 -0.47 -10.20 21.07
C PRO A 203 0.25 -8.94 21.57
N SER A 204 1.46 -8.68 21.09
CA SER A 204 2.26 -7.50 21.42
C SER A 204 1.87 -6.25 20.64
N ASP A 205 1.05 -6.38 19.59
CA ASP A 205 0.59 -5.23 18.81
C ASP A 205 -0.52 -4.48 19.57
N PRO A 206 -0.72 -3.18 19.29
CA PRO A 206 -1.85 -2.42 19.82
C PRO A 206 -3.18 -3.15 19.56
N ARG A 207 -4.17 -2.95 20.44
CA ARG A 207 -5.52 -3.50 20.21
C ARG A 207 -6.15 -2.86 18.98
N ALA A 208 -6.82 -3.67 18.16
CA ALA A 208 -7.53 -3.17 17.01
C ALA A 208 -8.63 -2.19 17.45
N PRO A 209 -8.84 -1.08 16.73
CA PRO A 209 -9.98 -0.22 16.97
C PRO A 209 -11.28 -0.98 16.68
N PRO A 210 -12.40 -0.63 17.34
CA PRO A 210 -13.70 -1.23 17.06
C PRO A 210 -14.06 -0.99 15.58
N SER A 211 -14.34 -2.06 14.82
CA SER A 211 -14.67 -1.91 13.41
C SER A 211 -16.10 -1.38 13.26
N SER A 212 -16.25 -0.09 12.94
CA SER A 212 -17.50 0.49 12.46
C SER A 212 -17.78 0.15 10.99
N ILE A 213 -16.79 -0.41 10.29
CA ILE A 213 -16.87 -0.77 8.88
C ILE A 213 -17.74 -2.03 8.73
N PRO A 214 -18.88 -1.96 8.01
CA PRO A 214 -19.68 -3.14 7.72
C PRO A 214 -18.83 -4.14 6.95
N ARG A 215 -18.68 -5.37 7.48
CA ARG A 215 -18.07 -6.46 6.72
C ARG A 215 -19.02 -6.77 5.56
N MET A 216 -18.65 -6.36 4.34
CA MET A 216 -19.44 -6.71 3.17
C MET A 216 -19.47 -8.24 3.05
N PRO A 217 -20.66 -8.87 3.05
CA PRO A 217 -20.76 -10.30 2.81
C PRO A 217 -20.15 -10.61 1.44
N SER A 218 -19.27 -11.61 1.40
CA SER A 218 -18.59 -12.09 0.19
C SER A 218 -19.54 -12.51 -0.95
N LEU A 219 -20.84 -12.58 -0.69
CA LEU A 219 -21.90 -12.99 -1.61
C LEU A 219 -22.64 -11.83 -2.33
N LEU A 220 -22.38 -10.56 -1.98
CA LEU A 220 -23.08 -9.40 -2.58
C LEU A 220 -22.31 -8.70 -3.71
N LEU A 221 -21.18 -9.24 -4.16
CA LEU A 221 -20.44 -8.76 -5.34
C LEU A 221 -20.86 -9.50 -6.64
N LYS A 222 -22.12 -9.93 -6.74
CA LYS A 222 -22.67 -10.38 -8.02
C LYS A 222 -23.16 -9.17 -8.80
N ASP A 223 -22.35 -8.78 -9.77
CA ASP A 223 -22.78 -8.20 -11.06
C ASP A 223 -23.89 -7.14 -11.03
N ASP A 224 -23.64 -5.96 -10.45
CA ASP A 224 -24.37 -4.74 -10.85
C ASP A 224 -23.63 -4.02 -12.00
N TYR A 225 -23.31 -4.77 -13.06
CA TYR A 225 -22.94 -4.20 -14.35
C TYR A 225 -23.92 -4.75 -15.40
N ASP A 226 -25.03 -4.04 -15.60
CA ASP A 226 -25.86 -4.22 -16.79
C ASP A 226 -25.43 -3.21 -17.87
N PRO A 227 -24.71 -3.64 -18.93
CA PRO A 227 -24.30 -2.77 -20.02
C PRO A 227 -25.44 -2.32 -20.93
N ARG A 228 -26.71 -2.61 -20.60
CA ARG A 228 -27.87 -2.27 -21.44
C ARG A 228 -28.72 -1.11 -20.99
N SER A 229 -28.42 -0.40 -19.90
CA SER A 229 -29.21 0.79 -19.55
C SER A 229 -28.86 1.98 -20.46
N PRO A 230 -29.74 2.40 -21.40
CA PRO A 230 -29.56 3.62 -22.17
C PRO A 230 -30.15 4.79 -21.38
N GLY A 231 -29.53 5.97 -21.48
CA GLY A 231 -29.95 7.16 -20.77
C GLY A 231 -31.37 7.65 -21.14
N VAL A 232 -32.10 8.10 -20.09
CA VAL A 232 -32.85 9.37 -19.89
C VAL A 232 -33.52 9.99 -21.14
N PRO A 233 -34.82 10.44 -21.20
CA PRO A 233 -35.39 11.46 -20.28
C PRO A 233 -36.94 11.58 -20.08
N SER A 234 -37.30 12.37 -19.05
CA SER A 234 -38.38 13.38 -18.89
C SER A 234 -39.87 13.19 -19.32
N ALA A 235 -40.74 13.46 -18.34
CA ALA A 235 -41.98 14.27 -18.32
C ALA A 235 -43.32 13.81 -18.96
N ASP A 236 -44.36 14.09 -18.15
CA ASP A 236 -45.74 14.52 -18.43
C ASP A 236 -46.95 13.55 -18.50
N ALA A 237 -47.79 13.73 -17.46
CA ALA A 237 -49.20 14.12 -17.49
C ALA A 237 -50.30 13.09 -17.84
N SER A 238 -51.10 12.76 -16.81
CA SER A 238 -52.58 12.88 -16.72
C SER A 238 -53.13 11.78 -15.79
N GLY A 239 -54.05 11.99 -14.85
CA GLY A 239 -54.92 13.13 -14.63
C GLY A 239 -55.34 13.30 -13.15
N SER A 240 -55.68 14.55 -12.85
CA SER A 240 -56.50 15.03 -11.73
C SER A 240 -57.98 15.05 -12.19
N PRO A 241 -59.01 15.14 -11.31
CA PRO A 241 -59.13 16.14 -10.24
C PRO A 241 -59.75 15.72 -8.88
N GLU A 242 -59.21 16.33 -7.81
CA GLU A 242 -59.83 17.09 -6.67
C GLU A 242 -61.31 16.94 -6.24
N PRO A 243 -61.77 17.53 -5.09
CA PRO A 243 -61.06 18.03 -3.88
C PRO A 243 -61.77 17.76 -2.53
N ALA A 244 -61.07 18.00 -1.41
CA ALA A 244 -61.53 18.52 -0.09
C ALA A 244 -60.45 18.14 0.93
N GLY A 245 -59.87 18.97 1.80
CA GLY A 245 -60.18 20.27 2.37
C GLY A 245 -59.48 20.30 3.74
N PHE A 246 -59.19 21.51 4.25
CA PHE A 246 -58.88 21.82 5.66
C PHE A 246 -57.42 21.81 6.20
N THR A 247 -56.79 22.99 6.09
CA THR A 247 -56.15 23.88 7.10
C THR A 247 -55.42 23.40 8.38
N THR A 248 -54.18 23.94 8.52
CA THR A 248 -53.45 24.52 9.71
C THR A 248 -53.24 23.68 10.99
N PHE A 249 -52.14 23.77 11.76
CA PHE A 249 -50.99 24.68 11.91
C PHE A 249 -49.70 23.86 12.07
#